data_AF-A0A7S0Z8Y3-F1
#
_entry.id   AF-A0A7S0Z8Y3-F1
#
_cell.length_a   1.000
_cell.length_b   1.000
_cell.length_c   1.000
_cell.angle_alpha   90.00
_cell.angle_beta   90.00
_cell.angle_gamma   90.00
#
_symmetry.space_group_name_H-M   'P 1'
#
loop_
_entity.id
_entity.type
_entity.pdbx_description
1 polymer ?
#
loop_
_entity_poly.entity_id
_entity_poly.type
_entity_poly.pdbx_seq_one_letter_code
_entity_poly.pdbx_strand_id
1 'polypeptide(L)'
;NIHMQAAPSQAEALFKQFKEKKEKLATQNKVSIMDKYGDASAGKALPDGLALGQTEQYVEYDRAGRVIKGNERPVAKSCYEEDVYLQNHTSVWGSFWHSGSWGYACCKQLVK
;
A
#
# COMPACT_ATOMS: atom_id res chain seq x y z
N ASN A 1 -49.02 -2.49 -5.59
CA ASN A 1 -49.83 -3.02 -6.70
C ASN A 1 -49.88 -2.01 -7.84
N ILE A 2 -48.93 -2.07 -8.77
CA ILE A 2 -48.95 -1.30 -10.02
C ILE A 2 -49.51 -2.22 -11.11
N HIS A 3 -50.58 -1.81 -11.78
CA HIS A 3 -51.24 -2.61 -12.81
C HIS A 3 -50.89 -2.08 -14.20
N MET A 4 -50.15 -2.89 -14.98
CA MET A 4 -49.55 -2.48 -16.25
C MET A 4 -50.57 -1.97 -17.28
N GLN A 5 -51.77 -2.55 -17.29
CA GLN A 5 -52.84 -2.14 -18.21
C GLN A 5 -53.67 -0.95 -17.68
N ALA A 6 -53.66 -0.70 -16.37
CA ALA A 6 -54.49 0.35 -15.77
C ALA A 6 -53.76 1.69 -15.66
N ALA A 7 -52.43 1.67 -15.57
CA ALA A 7 -51.59 2.87 -15.50
C ALA A 7 -50.29 2.67 -16.29
N PRO A 8 -50.36 2.60 -17.64
CA PRO A 8 -49.19 2.30 -18.49
C PRO A 8 -48.08 3.34 -18.37
N SER A 9 -48.42 4.63 -18.26
CA SER A 9 -47.43 5.72 -18.10
C SER A 9 -46.65 5.62 -16.78
N GLN A 10 -47.32 5.26 -15.68
CA GLN A 10 -46.68 5.07 -14.39
C GLN A 10 -45.78 3.82 -14.41
N ALA A 11 -46.22 2.73 -15.03
CA ALA A 11 -45.42 1.52 -15.19
C ALA A 11 -44.16 1.79 -16.05
N GLU A 12 -44.27 2.57 -17.11
CA GLU A 12 -43.15 2.95 -17.97
C GLU A 12 -42.11 3.81 -17.22
N ALA A 13 -42.56 4.79 -16.44
CA ALA A 13 -41.68 5.63 -15.63
C ALA A 13 -40.90 4.80 -14.59
N LEU A 14 -41.57 3.88 -13.90
CA LEU A 14 -40.93 2.95 -12.96
C LEU A 14 -39.93 2.01 -13.64
N PHE A 15 -40.25 1.55 -14.86
CA PHE A 15 -39.36 0.70 -15.63
C PHE A 15 -38.06 1.43 -16.05
N LYS A 16 -38.17 2.70 -16.47
CA LYS A 16 -37.02 3.56 -16.76
C LYS A 16 -36.12 3.73 -15.53
N GLN A 17 -36.71 4.06 -14.37
CA GLN A 17 -35.98 4.18 -13.11
C GLN A 17 -35.33 2.86 -12.68
N PHE A 18 -35.99 1.72 -12.90
CA PHE A 18 -35.44 0.40 -12.60
C PHE A 18 -34.21 0.10 -13.46
N LYS A 19 -34.26 0.39 -14.76
CA LYS A 19 -33.10 0.22 -15.65
C LYS A 19 -31.91 1.05 -15.18
N GLU A 20 -32.11 2.33 -14.89
CA GLU A 20 -31.03 3.21 -14.40
C GLU A 20 -30.43 2.71 -13.08
N LYS A 21 -31.27 2.26 -12.14
CA LYS A 21 -30.79 1.70 -10.87
C LYS A 21 -30.02 0.40 -11.05
N LYS A 22 -30.47 -0.46 -11.97
CA LYS A 22 -29.80 -1.73 -12.30
C LYS A 22 -28.41 -1.49 -12.88
N GLU A 23 -28.27 -0.53 -13.80
CA GLU A 23 -26.99 -0.15 -14.38
C GLU A 23 -26.03 0.40 -13.33
N LYS A 24 -26.51 1.30 -12.46
CA LYS A 24 -25.72 1.85 -11.34
C LYS A 24 -25.26 0.77 -10.35
N LEU A 25 -26.11 -0.20 -10.03
CA LEU A 25 -25.73 -1.32 -9.17
C LEU A 25 -24.69 -2.23 -9.83
N ALA A 26 -24.83 -2.50 -11.13
CA ALA A 26 -23.87 -3.31 -11.86
C ALA A 26 -22.48 -2.65 -11.90
N THR A 27 -22.41 -1.34 -12.11
CA THR A 27 -21.14 -0.61 -12.10
C THR A 27 -20.51 -0.57 -10.70
N GLN A 28 -21.31 -0.30 -9.65
CA GLN A 28 -20.84 -0.34 -8.27
C GLN A 28 -20.29 -1.70 -7.87
N ASN A 29 -20.96 -2.79 -8.25
CA ASN A 29 -20.49 -4.15 -7.99
C ASN A 29 -19.17 -4.43 -8.70
N LYS A 30 -19.04 -4.01 -9.97
CA LYS A 30 -17.78 -4.16 -10.72
C LYS A 30 -16.63 -3.41 -10.04
N VAL A 31 -16.86 -2.17 -9.62
CA VAL A 31 -15.86 -1.36 -8.89
C VAL A 31 -15.50 -2.02 -7.56
N SER A 32 -16.48 -2.46 -6.77
CA SER A 32 -16.19 -3.11 -5.48
C SER A 32 -15.39 -4.41 -5.63
N ILE A 33 -15.64 -5.19 -6.67
CA ILE A 33 -14.86 -6.41 -6.94
C ILE A 33 -13.44 -6.03 -7.37
N MET A 34 -13.31 -5.03 -8.24
CA MET A 34 -12.00 -4.52 -8.68
C MET A 34 -11.16 -3.97 -7.53
N ASP A 35 -11.76 -3.22 -6.60
CA ASP A 35 -11.03 -2.65 -5.46
C ASP A 35 -10.59 -3.73 -4.46
N LYS A 36 -11.41 -4.78 -4.27
CA LYS A 36 -11.10 -5.86 -3.31
C LYS A 36 -10.08 -6.85 -3.84
N TYR A 37 -10.15 -7.20 -5.12
CA TYR A 37 -9.36 -8.28 -5.70
C TYR A 37 -8.31 -7.78 -6.70
N GLY A 38 -8.38 -6.51 -7.09
CA GLY A 38 -7.54 -5.96 -8.15
C GLY A 38 -7.88 -6.54 -9.52
N ASP A 39 -7.20 -6.04 -10.53
CA ASP A 39 -7.19 -6.67 -11.85
C ASP A 39 -6.06 -7.70 -11.91
N ALA A 40 -6.40 -8.99 -11.88
CA ALA A 40 -5.42 -10.06 -12.03
C ALA A 40 -4.75 -10.09 -13.41
N SER A 41 -5.35 -9.43 -14.41
CA SER A 41 -4.81 -9.31 -15.77
C SER A 41 -3.94 -8.07 -15.96
N ALA A 42 -4.10 -7.05 -15.09
CA ALA A 42 -3.11 -6.00 -14.93
C ALA A 42 -1.92 -6.61 -14.18
N GLY A 43 -1.08 -7.33 -14.92
CA GLY A 43 0.18 -7.84 -14.41
C GLY A 43 0.86 -6.73 -13.64
N LYS A 44 1.11 -6.94 -12.34
CA LYS A 44 1.88 -6.01 -11.51
C LYS A 44 3.10 -5.65 -12.34
N ALA A 45 3.27 -4.38 -12.68
CA ALA A 45 4.45 -3.95 -13.43
C ALA A 45 5.66 -4.44 -12.64
N LEU A 46 6.31 -5.48 -13.13
CA LEU A 46 7.52 -5.97 -12.50
C LEU A 46 8.51 -4.80 -12.60
N PRO A 47 9.27 -4.51 -11.53
CA PRO A 47 10.31 -3.48 -11.63
C PRO A 47 11.16 -3.75 -12.86
N ASP A 48 11.51 -2.70 -13.62
CA ASP A 48 12.01 -2.81 -15.00
C ASP A 48 13.19 -3.79 -15.19
N GLY A 49 14.02 -3.99 -14.17
CA GLY A 49 15.11 -4.98 -14.19
C GLY A 49 14.68 -6.44 -13.97
N LEU A 50 13.57 -6.67 -13.27
CA LEU A 50 13.07 -8.01 -12.94
C LEU A 50 12.32 -8.65 -14.12
N ALA A 51 11.64 -7.85 -14.93
CA ALA A 51 10.95 -8.34 -16.14
C ALA A 51 11.92 -8.95 -17.17
N LEU A 52 13.13 -8.38 -17.27
CA LEU A 52 14.16 -8.81 -18.21
C LEU A 52 15.20 -9.76 -17.57
N GLY A 53 15.07 -10.09 -16.29
CA GLY A 53 16.01 -10.94 -15.56
C GLY A 53 17.42 -10.35 -15.46
N GLN A 54 17.59 -9.05 -15.70
CA GLN A 54 18.88 -8.37 -15.64
C GLN A 54 19.16 -7.92 -14.21
N THR A 55 20.19 -8.51 -13.60
CA THR A 55 20.63 -8.17 -12.24
C THR A 55 21.76 -7.16 -12.22
N GLU A 56 22.37 -6.87 -13.37
CA GLU A 56 23.52 -5.97 -13.47
C GLU A 56 23.05 -4.52 -13.61
N GLN A 57 23.35 -3.70 -12.60
CA GLN A 57 23.10 -2.27 -12.64
C GLN A 57 24.44 -1.54 -12.77
N TYR A 58 24.61 -0.77 -13.84
CA TYR A 58 25.82 0.01 -14.07
C TYR A 58 25.93 1.16 -13.05
N VAL A 59 27.10 1.28 -12.40
CA VAL A 59 27.38 2.32 -11.41
C VAL A 59 28.74 2.96 -11.72
N GLU A 60 28.75 4.28 -11.87
CA GLU A 60 29.97 5.07 -12.06
C GLU A 60 30.44 5.63 -10.70
N TYR A 61 31.72 5.48 -10.39
CA TYR A 61 32.34 5.98 -9.16
C TYR A 61 33.32 7.12 -9.44
N ASP A 62 33.34 8.10 -8.55
CA ASP A 62 34.39 9.11 -8.51
C ASP A 62 35.73 8.52 -8.03
N ARG A 63 36.84 9.23 -8.22
CA ARG A 63 38.16 8.88 -7.66
C ARG A 63 38.13 8.67 -6.14
N ALA A 64 37.22 9.35 -5.45
CA ALA A 64 36.98 9.21 -4.01
C ALA A 64 36.03 8.06 -3.63
N GLY A 65 35.52 7.29 -4.60
CA GLY A 65 34.61 6.15 -4.37
C GLY A 65 33.14 6.53 -4.15
N ARG A 66 32.75 7.78 -4.39
CA ARG A 66 31.34 8.22 -4.34
C ARG A 66 30.62 7.85 -5.63
N VAL A 67 29.34 7.49 -5.54
CA VAL A 67 28.53 7.18 -6.72
C VAL A 67 28.18 8.47 -7.46
N ILE A 68 28.58 8.57 -8.73
CA ILE A 68 28.26 9.70 -9.61
C ILE A 68 26.98 9.41 -10.40
N LYS A 69 26.81 8.15 -10.83
CA LYS A 69 25.69 7.72 -11.67
C LYS A 69 25.31 6.29 -11.32
N GLY A 70 24.00 6.04 -11.20
CA GLY A 70 23.45 4.76 -10.76
C GLY A 70 22.84 4.86 -9.35
N ASN A 71 22.27 3.76 -8.88
CA ASN A 71 21.66 3.71 -7.56
C ASN A 71 22.74 3.52 -6.49
N GLU A 72 22.65 4.29 -5.41
CA GLU A 72 23.45 4.04 -4.22
C GLU A 72 23.11 2.67 -3.62
N ARG A 73 24.12 1.99 -3.07
CA ARG A 73 23.89 0.71 -2.38
C ARG A 73 22.95 0.99 -1.20
N PRO A 74 21.81 0.27 -1.10
CA PRO A 74 20.93 0.45 0.05
C PRO A 74 21.70 0.12 1.33
N VAL A 75 21.45 0.90 2.38
CA VAL A 75 21.96 0.59 3.71
C VAL A 75 21.46 -0.80 4.08
N ALA A 76 22.37 -1.69 4.48
CA ALA A 76 22.01 -3.03 4.93
C ALA A 76 21.11 -2.90 6.16
N LYS A 77 19.84 -3.29 6.02
CA LYS A 77 18.87 -3.34 7.12
C LYS A 77 18.69 -4.78 7.55
N SER A 78 18.55 -5.02 8.85
CA SER A 78 18.16 -6.34 9.35
C SER A 78 16.69 -6.67 9.03
N CYS A 79 16.28 -7.91 9.25
CA CYS A 79 14.90 -8.36 9.04
C CYS A 79 13.90 -7.71 10.01
N TYR A 80 14.40 -7.04 11.06
CA TYR A 80 13.58 -6.44 12.11
C TYR A 80 13.39 -4.95 11.85
N GLU A 81 12.30 -4.39 12.37
CA GLU A 81 12.04 -2.96 12.28
C GLU A 81 13.09 -2.18 13.08
N GLU A 82 14.00 -1.53 12.36
CA GLU A 82 15.03 -0.64 12.90
C GLU A 82 14.47 0.78 13.09
N ASP A 83 15.07 1.56 14.00
CA ASP A 83 14.74 2.99 14.22
C ASP A 83 13.27 3.28 14.59
N VAL A 84 12.62 2.37 15.32
CA VAL A 84 11.25 2.59 15.82
C VAL A 84 11.27 3.41 17.11
N TYR A 85 10.76 4.64 17.00
CA TYR A 85 10.62 5.57 18.12
C TYR A 85 9.18 5.58 18.62
N LEU A 86 8.93 4.96 19.76
CA LEU A 86 7.61 5.01 20.40
C LEU A 86 7.45 6.28 21.24
N GLN A 87 6.22 6.78 21.35
CA GLN A 87 5.78 7.77 22.36
C GLN A 87 6.77 8.94 22.61
N ASN A 88 7.27 9.55 21.54
CA ASN A 88 8.21 10.70 21.54
C ASN A 88 9.63 10.42 22.09
N HIS A 89 10.04 9.16 22.22
CA HIS A 89 11.43 8.83 22.56
C HIS A 89 12.38 9.14 21.39
N THR A 90 13.57 9.68 21.67
CA THR A 90 14.62 9.93 20.65
C THR A 90 15.61 8.77 20.52
N SER A 91 15.34 7.65 21.20
CA SER A 91 16.15 6.44 21.18
C SER A 91 15.23 5.24 21.07
N VAL A 92 15.69 4.17 20.43
CA VAL A 92 14.92 2.94 20.27
C VAL A 92 14.85 2.18 21.60
N TRP A 93 13.78 1.41 21.81
CA TRP A 93 13.66 0.53 22.95
C TRP A 93 14.79 -0.51 22.98
N GLY A 94 15.45 -0.70 24.12
CA GLY A 94 16.63 -1.57 24.22
C GLY A 94 17.97 -0.84 24.01
N SER A 95 17.94 0.47 23.74
CA SER A 95 19.15 1.31 23.72
C SER A 95 19.78 1.53 25.11
N PHE A 96 19.08 1.15 26.18
CA PHE A 96 19.56 1.27 27.56
C PHE A 96 19.31 -0.02 28.34
N TRP A 97 20.29 -0.43 29.15
CA TRP A 97 20.19 -1.57 30.06
C TRP A 97 20.60 -1.15 31.47
N HIS A 98 19.76 -1.49 32.44
CA HIS A 98 20.09 -1.29 33.85
C HIS A 98 19.43 -2.35 34.74
N SER A 99 20.22 -2.96 35.63
CA SER A 99 19.75 -3.85 36.69
C SER A 99 18.77 -4.95 36.20
N GLY A 100 19.08 -5.59 35.07
CA GLY A 100 18.27 -6.68 34.53
C GLY A 100 17.10 -6.24 33.63
N SER A 101 16.94 -4.93 33.40
CA SER A 101 15.83 -4.37 32.63
C SER A 101 16.33 -3.54 31.45
N TRP A 102 15.64 -3.66 30.31
CA TRP A 102 15.85 -2.85 29.11
C TRP A 102 14.97 -1.60 29.13
N GLY A 103 15.44 -0.53 28.49
CA GLY A 103 14.73 0.73 28.39
C GLY A 103 15.24 1.63 27.27
N TYR A 104 14.82 2.90 27.34
CA TYR A 104 15.22 3.96 26.40
C TYR A 104 16.43 4.74 26.91
N ALA A 105 17.45 4.97 26.08
CA ALA A 105 18.62 5.78 26.45
C ALA A 105 18.28 7.26 26.69
N CYS A 106 17.29 7.82 25.99
CA CYS A 106 16.93 9.23 26.10
C CYS A 106 16.47 9.65 27.51
N CYS A 107 15.60 8.85 28.14
CA CYS A 107 14.98 9.18 29.43
C CYS A 107 15.15 8.09 30.49
N LYS A 108 15.88 7.01 30.18
CA LYS A 108 16.11 5.83 31.04
C LYS A 108 14.83 5.16 31.52
N GLN A 109 13.73 5.36 30.79
CA GLN A 109 12.47 4.71 31.09
C GLN A 109 12.54 3.23 30.70
N LEU A 110 12.03 2.38 31.59
CA LEU A 110 11.96 0.92 31.45
C LEU A 110 10.55 0.46 31.04
N VAL A 111 9.76 1.32 30.40
CA VAL A 111 8.40 1.02 29.92
C VAL A 111 8.31 1.35 28.42
N LYS A 112 7.77 0.43 27.62
CA LYS A 112 7.62 0.53 26.15
C LYS A 112 6.29 1.18 25.76
#